data_AF-A0A1I2YBG1-F1
#
_entry.id   AF-A0A1I2YBG1-F1
#
_cell.length_a   1.000
_cell.length_b   1.000
_cell.length_c   1.000
_cell.angle_alpha   90.00
_cell.angle_beta   90.00
_cell.angle_gamma   90.00
#
_symmetry.space_group_name_H-M   'P 1'
#
loop_
_entity.id
_entity.type
_entity.pdbx_description
1 polymer ?
#
loop_
_entity_poly.entity_id
_entity_poly.type
_entity_poly.pdbx_seq_one_letter_code
_entity_poly.pdbx_strand_id
1 'polypeptide(L)'
;MRVLDLISVIKQGLNFTFYPNTIPATAAPDCATVSLTGGAASNSQITRPAFQVLLRATHPGEGEAKAWEIYNFMHQKRDFDVGTTHVIFCTAAQSTPLYIGTDENGRHLYSINFRTLCEA
;
A
#
# COMPACT_ATOMS: atom_id res chain seq x y z
N MET A 1 -12.59 7.00 1.15
CA MET A 1 -11.66 6.02 0.53
C MET A 1 -11.93 4.63 1.06
N ARG A 2 -12.18 3.63 0.20
CA ARG A 2 -12.32 2.22 0.59
C ARG A 2 -11.07 1.43 0.17
N VAL A 3 -10.70 0.41 0.95
CA VAL A 3 -9.51 -0.44 0.67
C VAL A 3 -9.61 -1.12 -0.70
N LEU A 4 -10.79 -1.62 -1.09
CA LEU A 4 -10.95 -2.32 -2.38
C LEU A 4 -10.70 -1.40 -3.58
N ASP A 5 -11.18 -0.16 -3.51
CA ASP A 5 -10.93 0.83 -4.56
C ASP A 5 -9.45 1.19 -4.64
N LEU A 6 -8.78 1.30 -3.48
CA LEU A 6 -7.35 1.56 -3.40
C LEU A 6 -6.54 0.41 -4.02
N ILE A 7 -6.91 -0.84 -3.73
CA ILE A 7 -6.31 -2.02 -4.36
C ILE A 7 -6.49 -1.98 -5.88
N SER A 8 -7.67 -1.58 -6.38
CA SER A 8 -7.91 -1.45 -7.82
C SER A 8 -6.96 -0.44 -8.46
N VAL A 9 -6.70 0.71 -7.83
CA VAL A 9 -5.73 1.70 -8.32
C VAL A 9 -4.31 1.15 -8.33
N ILE A 10 -3.89 0.49 -7.25
CA ILE A 10 -2.54 -0.12 -7.16
C ILE A 10 -2.33 -1.16 -8.27
N LYS A 11 -3.34 -1.97 -8.56
CA LYS A 11 -3.31 -3.00 -9.61
C LYS A 11 -3.22 -2.44 -11.04
N GLN A 12 -3.53 -1.17 -11.28
CA GLN A 12 -3.40 -0.58 -12.62
C GLN A 12 -1.94 -0.50 -13.09
N GLY A 13 -0.99 -0.35 -12.16
CA GLY A 13 0.43 -0.26 -12.48
C GLY A 13 1.27 -1.47 -12.10
N LEU A 14 0.68 -2.45 -11.39
CA LEU A 14 1.43 -3.53 -10.76
C LEU A 14 0.72 -4.87 -10.96
N ASN A 15 1.43 -5.82 -11.57
CA ASN A 15 0.98 -7.21 -11.63
C ASN A 15 1.39 -7.95 -10.35
N PHE A 16 0.54 -7.86 -9.32
CA PHE A 16 0.76 -8.54 -8.04
C PHE A 16 -0.55 -8.83 -7.32
N THR A 17 -0.54 -9.83 -6.43
CA THR A 17 -1.74 -10.23 -5.69
C THR A 17 -1.89 -9.38 -4.43
N PHE A 18 -2.97 -8.61 -4.35
CA PHE A 18 -3.30 -7.76 -3.20
C PHE A 18 -4.60 -8.22 -2.52
N TYR A 19 -4.56 -8.27 -1.19
CA TYR A 19 -5.70 -8.57 -0.33
C TYR A 19 -6.04 -7.39 0.59
N PRO A 20 -7.32 -7.21 0.97
CA PRO A 20 -7.71 -6.19 1.94
C PRO A 20 -7.39 -6.64 3.37
N ASN A 21 -6.75 -5.78 4.16
CA ASN A 21 -6.50 -5.89 5.61
C ASN A 21 -5.60 -7.05 6.08
N THR A 22 -5.80 -8.27 5.58
CA THR A 22 -5.09 -9.47 6.01
C THR A 22 -4.89 -10.45 4.86
N ILE A 23 -3.90 -11.33 4.99
CA ILE A 23 -3.62 -12.39 4.04
C ILE A 23 -4.55 -13.57 4.36
N PRO A 24 -5.43 -14.01 3.44
CA PRO A 24 -6.25 -15.19 3.68
C PRO A 24 -5.39 -16.46 3.73
N ALA A 25 -5.85 -17.49 4.44
CA ALA A 25 -5.13 -18.76 4.59
C ALA A 25 -4.84 -19.46 3.25
N THR A 26 -5.67 -19.20 2.24
CA THR A 26 -5.56 -19.76 0.87
C THR A 26 -4.71 -18.90 -0.08
N ALA A 27 -4.11 -17.81 0.41
CA ALA A 27 -3.31 -16.92 -0.43
C ALA A 27 -2.03 -17.59 -0.93
N ALA A 28 -1.62 -17.22 -2.13
CA ALA A 28 -0.29 -17.52 -2.65
C ALA A 28 0.81 -17.01 -1.69
N PRO A 29 2.00 -17.65 -1.68
CA PRO A 29 3.12 -17.23 -0.83
C PRO A 29 3.52 -15.76 -1.07
N ASP A 30 3.63 -15.37 -2.34
CA ASP A 30 3.97 -14.01 -2.75
C ASP A 30 2.70 -13.18 -2.94
N CYS A 31 2.43 -12.30 -1.98
CA CYS A 31 1.25 -11.46 -1.97
C CYS A 31 1.44 -10.25 -1.08
N ALA A 32 0.57 -9.26 -1.22
CA ALA A 32 0.56 -8.08 -0.38
C ALA A 32 -0.83 -7.84 0.22
N THR A 33 -0.88 -7.13 1.34
CA THR A 33 -2.12 -6.60 1.91
C THR A 33 -2.13 -5.09 1.86
N VAL A 34 -3.32 -4.52 1.72
CA VAL A 34 -3.53 -3.08 1.82
C VAL A 34 -4.50 -2.81 2.96
N SER A 35 -4.08 -1.93 3.89
CA SER A 35 -4.83 -1.61 5.10
C SER A 35 -4.86 -0.10 5.31
N LEU A 36 -6.04 0.46 5.62
CA LEU A 36 -6.15 1.87 6.03
C LEU A 36 -5.71 2.02 7.48
N THR A 37 -4.89 3.04 7.76
CA THR A 37 -4.29 3.28 9.08
C THR A 37 -4.81 4.56 9.75
N GLY A 38 -5.94 5.11 9.27
CA GLY A 38 -6.64 6.26 9.85
C GLY A 38 -6.04 7.63 9.48
N GLY A 39 -4.72 7.74 9.40
CA GLY A 39 -4.04 8.96 8.97
C GLY A 39 -4.16 10.12 9.94
N ALA A 40 -4.03 11.36 9.44
CA ALA A 40 -4.08 12.57 10.26
C ALA A 40 -5.50 13.14 10.34
N ALA A 41 -5.76 14.01 11.33
CA ALA A 41 -7.05 14.67 11.49
C ALA A 41 -7.46 15.43 10.21
N SER A 42 -8.73 15.28 9.83
CA SER A 42 -9.33 16.04 8.73
C SER A 42 -9.67 17.47 9.18
N ASN A 43 -9.71 18.38 8.21
CA ASN A 43 -10.36 19.68 8.35
C ASN A 43 -11.58 19.73 7.40
N SER A 44 -12.33 20.83 7.38
CA SER A 44 -13.64 20.90 6.69
C SER A 44 -13.61 20.62 5.18
N GLN A 45 -12.45 20.67 4.52
CA GLN A 45 -12.33 20.49 3.06
C GLN A 45 -11.27 19.47 2.65
N ILE A 46 -10.45 18.99 3.60
CA ILE A 46 -9.33 18.10 3.32
C ILE A 46 -9.35 16.92 4.29
N THR A 47 -9.35 15.72 3.72
CA THR A 47 -9.13 14.48 4.47
C THR A 47 -7.72 13.95 4.23
N ARG A 48 -7.16 13.29 5.25
CA ARG A 48 -5.76 12.82 5.24
C ARG A 48 -5.64 11.33 5.56
N PRO A 49 -6.36 10.43 4.85
CA PRO A 49 -6.23 9.02 5.12
C PRO A 49 -4.79 8.56 4.86
N ALA A 50 -4.37 7.57 5.63
CA ALA A 50 -3.12 6.87 5.43
C ALA A 50 -3.41 5.40 5.20
N PHE A 51 -2.50 4.73 4.50
CA PHE A 51 -2.59 3.30 4.27
C PHE A 51 -1.21 2.66 4.32
N GLN A 52 -1.21 1.37 4.55
CA GLN A 52 -0.02 0.53 4.54
C GLN A 52 -0.19 -0.54 3.47
N VAL A 53 0.89 -0.78 2.73
CA VAL A 53 1.07 -1.99 1.93
C VAL A 53 2.07 -2.88 2.66
N LEU A 54 1.63 -4.07 3.06
CA LEU A 54 2.49 -5.09 3.65
C LEU A 54 2.70 -6.18 2.60
N LEU A 55 3.92 -6.30 2.10
CA LEU A 55 4.33 -7.28 1.12
C LEU A 55 4.94 -8.50 1.81
N ARG A 56 4.61 -9.69 1.32
CA ARG A 56 5.21 -10.97 1.67
C ARG A 56 5.81 -11.60 0.43
N ALA A 57 7.06 -12.06 0.53
CA ALA A 57 7.78 -12.69 -0.56
C ALA A 57 8.59 -13.89 -0.08
N THR A 58 8.69 -14.93 -0.91
CA THR A 58 9.51 -16.11 -0.67
C THR A 58 10.99 -15.86 -0.93
N HIS A 59 11.32 -15.02 -1.91
CA HIS A 59 12.69 -14.63 -2.23
C HIS A 59 12.97 -13.18 -1.79
N PRO A 60 14.04 -12.90 -1.02
CA PRO A 60 14.29 -11.56 -0.47
C PRO A 60 14.57 -10.53 -1.57
N GLY A 61 15.38 -10.88 -2.58
CA GLY A 61 15.69 -9.96 -3.68
C GLY A 61 14.48 -9.61 -4.56
N GLU A 62 13.55 -10.56 -4.76
CA GLU A 62 12.34 -10.31 -5.54
C GLU A 62 11.32 -9.53 -4.71
N GLY A 63 11.24 -9.81 -3.42
CA GLY A 63 10.46 -9.05 -2.45
C GLY A 63 10.90 -7.60 -2.39
N GLU A 64 12.19 -7.34 -2.27
CA GLU A 64 12.72 -5.97 -2.27
C GLU A 64 12.42 -5.25 -3.59
N ALA A 65 12.67 -5.89 -4.73
CA ALA A 65 12.36 -5.32 -6.04
C ALA A 65 10.86 -4.96 -6.16
N LYS A 66 9.97 -5.86 -5.75
CA LYS A 66 8.52 -5.62 -5.76
C LYS A 66 8.11 -4.51 -4.79
N ALA A 67 8.75 -4.43 -3.64
CA ALA A 67 8.52 -3.36 -2.68
C ALA A 67 8.89 -2.00 -3.26
N TRP A 68 9.99 -1.92 -4.02
CA TRP A 68 10.38 -0.73 -4.76
C TRP A 68 9.42 -0.38 -5.90
N GLU A 69 8.89 -1.37 -6.62
CA GLU A 69 7.85 -1.12 -7.63
C GLU A 69 6.59 -0.48 -7.00
N ILE A 70 6.12 -1.02 -5.87
CA ILE A 70 4.98 -0.46 -5.11
C ILE A 70 5.29 0.95 -4.63
N TYR A 71 6.48 1.15 -4.06
CA TYR A 71 6.95 2.45 -3.60
C TYR A 71 6.93 3.47 -4.74
N ASN A 72 7.58 3.17 -5.86
CA ASN A 72 7.72 4.07 -6.99
C ASN A 72 6.38 4.37 -7.67
N PHE A 73 5.45 3.41 -7.70
CA PHE A 73 4.13 3.61 -8.30
C PHE A 73 3.25 4.59 -7.51
N MET A 74 3.27 4.51 -6.18
CA MET A 74 2.41 5.31 -5.32
C MET A 74 3.08 6.58 -4.78
N HIS A 75 4.40 6.57 -4.62
CA HIS A 75 5.14 7.72 -4.11
C HIS A 75 5.06 8.88 -5.10
N GLN A 76 4.70 10.06 -4.59
CA GLN A 76 4.51 11.29 -5.36
C GLN A 76 3.40 11.25 -6.42
N LYS A 77 2.57 10.21 -6.44
CA LYS A 77 1.40 10.16 -7.31
C LYS A 77 0.45 11.31 -6.97
N ARG A 78 -0.02 12.01 -7.99
CA ARG A 78 -0.89 13.19 -7.87
C ARG A 78 -2.16 12.97 -8.68
N ASP A 79 -3.21 13.70 -8.32
CA ASP A 79 -4.40 13.88 -9.15
C ASP A 79 -4.97 12.56 -9.67
N PHE A 80 -5.50 11.75 -8.75
CA PHE A 80 -6.10 10.47 -9.09
C PHE A 80 -7.26 10.10 -8.18
N ASP A 81 -8.20 9.32 -8.71
CA ASP A 81 -9.37 8.89 -7.97
C ASP A 81 -9.19 7.51 -7.34
N VAL A 82 -9.71 7.37 -6.12
CA VAL A 82 -9.85 6.11 -5.41
C VAL A 82 -11.33 5.91 -5.07
N GLY A 83 -12.05 5.26 -5.97
CA GLY A 83 -13.50 5.12 -5.88
C GLY A 83 -14.16 6.50 -6.01
N THR A 84 -14.82 6.96 -4.95
CA THR A 84 -15.43 8.30 -4.88
C THR A 84 -14.54 9.34 -4.20
N THR A 85 -13.31 9.00 -3.83
CA THR A 85 -12.39 9.93 -3.14
C THR A 85 -11.35 10.44 -4.13
N HIS A 86 -11.29 11.76 -4.31
CA HIS A 86 -10.27 12.41 -5.11
C HIS A 86 -8.99 12.63 -4.28
N VAL A 87 -7.86 12.08 -4.75
CA VAL A 87 -6.56 12.18 -4.10
C VAL A 87 -5.71 13.23 -4.81
N ILE A 88 -5.46 14.34 -4.13
CA ILE A 88 -4.60 15.43 -4.60
C ILE A 88 -3.15 14.95 -4.64
N PHE A 89 -2.70 14.31 -3.56
CA PHE A 89 -1.31 13.90 -3.41
C PHE A 89 -1.16 12.65 -2.54
N CYS A 90 -0.31 11.72 -2.97
CA CYS A 90 0.12 10.55 -2.21
C CYS A 90 1.64 10.58 -2.04
N THR A 91 2.10 10.38 -0.80
CA THR A 91 3.53 10.32 -0.50
C THR A 91 3.83 9.16 0.45
N ALA A 92 5.00 8.57 0.30
CA ALA A 92 5.49 7.58 1.25
C ALA A 92 5.87 8.28 2.56
N ALA A 93 5.54 7.68 3.70
CA ALA A 93 5.88 8.18 5.03
C ALA A 93 7.36 7.96 5.40
N GLN A 94 8.07 7.20 4.58
CA GLN A 94 9.42 6.67 4.77
C GLN A 94 10.17 6.79 3.44
N SER A 95 11.50 6.91 3.47
CA SER A 95 12.31 7.15 2.26
C SER A 95 12.58 5.89 1.42
N THR A 96 12.33 4.71 1.99
CA THR A 96 12.55 3.40 1.34
C THR A 96 11.50 2.41 1.84
N PRO A 97 11.24 1.31 1.11
CA PRO A 97 10.56 0.15 1.69
C PRO A 97 11.29 -0.34 2.95
N LEU A 98 10.53 -0.78 3.96
CA LEU A 98 11.10 -1.28 5.22
C LEU A 98 11.01 -2.80 5.26
N TYR A 99 12.15 -3.47 5.38
CA TYR A 99 12.17 -4.88 5.74
C TYR A 99 11.81 -5.02 7.22
N ILE A 100 10.79 -5.82 7.54
CA ILE A 100 10.28 -5.98 8.91
C ILE A 100 10.51 -7.38 9.49
N GLY A 101 11.32 -8.19 8.81
CA GLY A 101 11.63 -9.56 9.22
C GLY A 101 10.91 -10.61 8.37
N THR A 102 10.71 -11.78 8.95
CA THR A 102 10.06 -12.92 8.30
C THR A 102 8.81 -13.36 9.04
N ASP A 103 7.85 -13.94 8.32
CA ASP A 103 6.74 -14.67 8.94
C ASP A 103 7.22 -16.02 9.54
N GLU A 104 6.30 -16.74 10.19
CA GLU A 104 6.56 -18.07 10.80
C GLU A 104 7.02 -19.13 9.79
N ASN A 105 6.80 -18.90 8.49
CA ASN A 105 7.20 -19.79 7.39
C ASN A 105 8.49 -19.31 6.70
N GLY A 106 9.21 -18.34 7.29
CA GLY A 106 10.45 -17.79 6.74
C GLY A 106 10.25 -16.88 5.53
N ARG A 107 9.03 -16.43 5.23
CA ARG A 107 8.77 -15.52 4.11
C ARG A 107 9.10 -14.09 4.51
N HIS A 108 9.80 -13.38 3.65
CA HIS A 108 10.28 -12.02 3.86
C HIS A 108 9.13 -11.01 3.81
N LEU A 109 9.08 -10.13 4.81
CA LEU A 109 8.04 -9.12 4.96
C LEU A 109 8.60 -7.72 4.75
N TYR A 110 7.90 -6.92 3.94
CA TYR A 110 8.23 -5.52 3.69
C TYR A 110 7.01 -4.64 3.96
N SER A 111 7.19 -3.54 4.70
CA SER A 111 6.16 -2.55 4.98
C SER A 111 6.41 -1.27 4.22
N ILE A 112 5.35 -0.74 3.59
CA ILE A 112 5.36 0.54 2.90
C ILE A 112 4.16 1.36 3.37
N ASN A 113 4.44 2.48 4.04
CA ASN A 113 3.42 3.34 4.61
C ASN A 113 3.25 4.59 3.74
N PHE A 114 2.01 4.96 3.45
CA PHE A 114 1.66 6.11 2.62
C PHE A 114 0.73 7.06 3.36
N ARG A 115 0.89 8.35 3.09
CA ARG A 115 0.02 9.43 3.51
C ARG A 115 -0.61 10.04 2.28
N THR A 116 -1.90 10.32 2.35
CA THR A 116 -2.62 10.98 1.26
C THR A 116 -3.20 12.32 1.71
N LEU A 117 -3.35 13.21 0.74
CA LEU A 117 -4.11 14.45 0.83
C LEU A 117 -5.28 14.30 -0.14
N CYS A 118 -6.50 14.31 0.39
CA CYS A 118 -7.71 14.11 -0.40
C CYS A 118 -8.66 15.29 -0.20
N GLU A 119 -9.46 15.57 -1.21
CA GLU A 119 -10.62 16.45 -1.06
C GLU A 119 -11.70 15.76 -0.19
N ALA A 120 -12.44 16.55 0.58
CA ALA A 120 -13.51 16.07 1.45
C ALA A 120 -14.81 15.78 0.67
#